data_AF-G4YVC1-F1
#
_entry.id   AF-G4YVC1-F1
#
_cell.length_a   1.000
_cell.length_b   1.000
_cell.length_c   1.000
_cell.angle_alpha   90.00
_cell.angle_beta   90.00
_cell.angle_gamma   90.00
#
_symmetry.space_group_name_H-M   'P 1'
#
loop_
_entity.id
_entity.type
_entity.pdbx_description
1 polymer ?
#
loop_
_entity_poly.entity_id
_entity_poly.type
_entity_poly.pdbx_seq_one_letter_code
_entity_poly.pdbx_strand_id
1 'polypeptide(L)'
;LNIDRFEIYCGKKQHASDAHKTDMKSGPAAVVRNLLEVFGPDSKKQGMRLVVVNRFYTSVALAIQLLLMGFYCVGTIMTNRLGYCKEVIEKKKTRPEDIARGSFKIAKSKLVPNMAAISWWDSRPVHFLCTGGSHELDRVAR
;
A
#
# COMPACT_ATOMS: atom_id res chain seq x y z
N LEU A 1 8.01 -7.58 -19.01
CA LEU A 1 6.78 -7.74 -18.19
C LEU A 1 5.78 -8.49 -19.05
N ASN A 2 5.64 -9.79 -18.83
CA ASN A 2 4.53 -10.55 -19.43
C ASN A 2 3.30 -10.30 -18.53
N ILE A 3 2.17 -9.89 -19.13
CA ILE A 3 0.92 -9.71 -18.39
C ILE A 3 0.16 -11.01 -18.50
N ASP A 4 0.20 -11.84 -17.46
CA ASP A 4 -0.38 -13.18 -17.53
C ASP A 4 -1.92 -13.15 -17.42
N ARG A 5 -2.50 -12.19 -16.68
CA ARG A 5 -3.95 -12.08 -16.42
C ARG A 5 -4.38 -10.63 -16.14
N PHE A 6 -5.58 -10.24 -16.56
CA PHE A 6 -6.22 -8.98 -16.19
C PHE A 6 -7.72 -9.18 -15.92
N GLU A 7 -8.30 -8.34 -15.08
CA GLU A 7 -9.72 -8.34 -14.75
C GLU A 7 -10.32 -6.97 -15.03
N ILE A 8 -11.42 -6.92 -15.77
CA ILE A 8 -12.11 -5.68 -16.11
C ILE A 8 -13.08 -5.33 -14.98
N TYR A 9 -12.89 -4.14 -14.39
CA TYR A 9 -13.86 -3.61 -13.45
C TYR A 9 -15.10 -3.09 -14.20
N CYS A 10 -16.22 -3.82 -14.10
CA CYS A 10 -17.47 -3.50 -14.79
C CYS A 10 -18.43 -2.58 -13.99
N GLY A 11 -17.97 -1.93 -12.92
CA GLY A 11 -18.84 -1.13 -12.05
C GLY A 11 -19.73 -1.95 -11.11
N LYS A 12 -20.54 -1.26 -10.31
CA LYS A 12 -21.42 -1.87 -9.30
C LYS A 12 -22.72 -2.37 -9.95
N LYS A 13 -22.92 -3.69 -10.06
CA LYS A 13 -24.27 -4.27 -10.21
C LYS A 13 -24.92 -4.34 -8.82
N GLN A 14 -25.89 -3.47 -8.56
CA GLN A 14 -26.72 -3.55 -7.35
C GLN A 14 -27.67 -4.75 -7.51
N HIS A 15 -27.42 -5.84 -6.79
CA HIS A 15 -28.48 -6.77 -6.41
C HIS A 15 -28.58 -6.72 -4.89
N ALA A 16 -29.69 -6.15 -4.42
CA ALA A 16 -30.06 -6.04 -3.03
C ALA A 16 -30.54 -7.41 -2.51
N SER A 17 -29.60 -8.30 -2.22
CA SER A 17 -29.84 -9.50 -1.41
C SER A 17 -28.51 -10.19 -1.16
N ASP A 18 -27.82 -9.82 -0.08
CA ASP A 18 -26.86 -10.66 0.62
C ASP A 18 -26.24 -9.79 1.73
N ALA A 19 -26.98 -9.65 2.83
CA ALA A 19 -26.35 -9.31 4.09
C ALA A 19 -25.27 -10.38 4.37
N HIS A 20 -24.05 -9.95 4.70
CA HIS A 20 -22.90 -10.75 5.18
C HIS A 20 -21.90 -11.36 4.19
N LYS A 21 -21.88 -11.00 2.90
CA LYS A 21 -20.67 -11.26 2.08
C LYS A 21 -19.78 -10.02 2.01
N THR A 22 -18.53 -10.14 2.45
CA THR A 22 -17.51 -9.11 2.21
C THR A 22 -17.43 -8.86 0.71
N ASP A 23 -17.72 -7.63 0.27
CA ASP A 23 -17.68 -7.26 -1.15
C ASP A 23 -16.23 -7.29 -1.65
N MET A 24 -15.82 -8.43 -2.21
CA MET A 24 -14.48 -8.66 -2.77
C MET A 24 -14.31 -8.07 -4.17
N LYS A 25 -15.32 -7.36 -4.72
CA LYS A 25 -15.31 -6.89 -6.12
C LYS A 25 -14.45 -5.64 -6.34
N SER A 26 -14.10 -4.91 -5.28
CA SER A 26 -13.38 -3.64 -5.42
C SER A 26 -12.44 -3.35 -4.25
N GLY A 27 -11.60 -2.32 -4.44
CA GLY A 27 -10.74 -1.79 -3.39
C GLY A 27 -9.74 -2.83 -2.83
N PRO A 28 -9.31 -2.68 -1.57
CA PRO A 28 -8.33 -3.56 -0.95
C PRO A 28 -8.67 -5.06 -1.02
N ALA A 29 -9.94 -5.39 -0.88
CA ALA A 29 -10.44 -6.75 -0.89
C ALA A 29 -10.24 -7.44 -2.25
N ALA A 30 -10.42 -6.71 -3.35
CA ALA A 30 -10.12 -7.20 -4.68
C ALA A 30 -8.63 -7.52 -4.88
N VAL A 31 -7.72 -6.73 -4.29
CA VAL A 31 -6.27 -7.01 -4.36
C VAL A 31 -5.96 -8.37 -3.74
N VAL A 32 -6.49 -8.63 -2.55
CA VAL A 32 -6.29 -9.91 -1.85
C VAL A 32 -6.82 -11.08 -2.67
N ARG A 33 -8.06 -10.99 -3.15
CA ARG A 33 -8.67 -12.03 -3.98
C ARG A 33 -7.82 -12.32 -5.22
N ASN A 34 -7.39 -11.28 -5.93
CA ASN A 34 -6.64 -11.43 -7.18
C ASN A 34 -5.25 -12.03 -6.93
N LEU A 35 -4.59 -11.68 -5.83
CA LEU A 35 -3.31 -12.29 -5.46
C LEU A 35 -3.46 -13.76 -5.06
N LEU A 36 -4.52 -14.12 -4.34
CA LEU A 36 -4.83 -15.52 -4.02
C LEU A 36 -5.11 -16.35 -5.27
N GLU A 37 -5.81 -15.78 -6.26
CA GLU A 37 -6.09 -16.45 -7.54
C GLU A 37 -4.81 -16.71 -8.36
N VAL A 38 -3.85 -15.78 -8.31
CA VAL A 38 -2.61 -15.90 -9.07
C VAL A 38 -1.59 -16.80 -8.37
N PHE A 39 -1.44 -16.68 -7.05
CA PHE A 39 -0.35 -17.32 -6.30
C PHE A 39 -0.81 -18.46 -5.38
N GLY A 40 -2.11 -18.67 -5.24
CA GLY A 40 -2.69 -19.65 -4.34
C GLY A 40 -2.58 -19.28 -2.84
N PRO A 41 -3.21 -20.06 -1.96
CA PRO A 41 -3.16 -19.85 -0.52
C PRO A 41 -1.77 -20.09 0.08
N ASP A 42 -0.94 -20.88 -0.60
CA ASP A 42 0.40 -21.30 -0.17
C ASP A 42 1.53 -20.41 -0.69
N SER A 43 1.20 -19.21 -1.20
CA SER A 43 2.16 -18.26 -1.79
C SER A 43 3.40 -17.99 -0.92
N LYS A 44 3.28 -18.00 0.41
CA LYS A 44 4.41 -17.90 1.36
C LYS A 44 5.53 -18.92 1.13
N LYS A 45 5.19 -20.16 0.71
CA LYS A 45 6.17 -21.25 0.50
C LYS A 45 7.11 -20.95 -0.66
N GLN A 46 6.74 -20.04 -1.55
CA GLN A 46 7.53 -19.63 -2.71
C GLN A 46 8.40 -18.39 -2.46
N GLY A 47 8.50 -17.94 -1.20
CA GLY A 47 9.26 -16.75 -0.80
C GLY A 47 8.44 -15.46 -0.79
N MET A 48 9.01 -14.41 -0.17
CA MET A 48 8.37 -13.09 -0.07
C MET A 48 8.38 -12.37 -1.42
N ARG A 49 7.26 -11.75 -1.80
CA ARG A 49 7.13 -10.94 -3.02
C ARG A 49 6.71 -9.51 -2.70
N LEU A 50 7.17 -8.54 -3.49
CA LEU A 50 6.75 -7.15 -3.36
C LEU A 50 5.53 -6.85 -4.22
N VAL A 51 4.49 -6.29 -3.61
CA VAL A 51 3.29 -5.80 -4.28
C VAL A 51 3.29 -4.27 -4.26
N VAL A 52 3.32 -3.67 -5.44
CA VAL A 52 3.22 -2.20 -5.59
C VAL A 52 1.75 -1.84 -5.83
N VAL A 53 1.15 -1.07 -4.92
CA VAL A 53 -0.27 -0.70 -4.98
C VAL A 53 -0.48 0.81 -5.13
N ASN A 54 -1.54 1.18 -5.85
CA ASN A 54 -1.98 2.57 -5.98
C ASN A 54 -2.77 3.03 -4.73
N ARG A 55 -2.76 4.34 -4.43
CA ARG A 55 -3.46 4.98 -3.29
C ARG A 55 -4.93 4.65 -3.11
N PHE A 56 -5.63 4.27 -4.18
CA PHE A 56 -7.01 3.83 -4.07
C PHE A 56 -7.12 2.54 -3.26
N TYR A 57 -6.18 1.62 -3.45
CA TYR A 57 -6.15 0.31 -2.81
C TYR A 57 -5.36 0.31 -1.50
N THR A 58 -4.35 1.17 -1.36
CA THR A 58 -3.50 1.19 -0.17
C THR A 58 -4.28 1.54 1.10
N SER A 59 -4.11 0.69 2.12
CA SER A 59 -4.61 0.90 3.48
C SER A 59 -3.73 0.12 4.46
N VAL A 60 -3.77 0.49 5.74
CA VAL A 60 -3.03 -0.22 6.80
C VAL A 60 -3.53 -1.66 6.94
N ALA A 61 -4.85 -1.88 6.89
CA ALA A 61 -5.42 -3.22 6.93
C ALA A 61 -4.94 -4.10 5.77
N LEU A 62 -4.93 -3.57 4.54
CA LEU A 62 -4.38 -4.29 3.39
C LEU A 62 -2.91 -4.63 3.58
N ALA A 63 -2.10 -3.68 4.04
CA ALA A 63 -0.67 -3.88 4.23
C ALA A 63 -0.38 -4.99 5.24
N ILE A 64 -1.14 -5.06 6.34
CA ILE A 64 -1.07 -6.14 7.32
C ILE A 64 -1.50 -7.47 6.70
N GLN A 65 -2.63 -7.47 5.97
CA GLN A 65 -3.14 -8.69 5.34
C GLN A 65 -2.17 -9.26 4.30
N LEU A 66 -1.57 -8.41 3.47
CA LEU A 66 -0.53 -8.80 2.52
C LEU A 66 0.70 -9.37 3.24
N LEU A 67 1.15 -8.73 4.32
CA LEU A 67 2.27 -9.25 5.11
C LEU A 67 1.96 -10.63 5.71
N LEU A 68 0.73 -10.81 6.22
CA LEU A 68 0.22 -12.10 6.70
C LEU A 68 0.01 -13.12 5.59
N MET A 69 -0.02 -12.72 4.32
CA MET A 69 -0.09 -13.61 3.16
C MET A 69 1.28 -13.90 2.54
N GLY A 70 2.37 -13.33 3.06
CA GLY A 70 3.71 -13.51 2.48
C GLY A 70 4.09 -12.47 1.42
N PHE A 71 3.41 -11.34 1.42
CA PHE A 71 3.67 -10.24 0.51
C PHE A 71 4.17 -9.02 1.27
N TYR A 72 5.29 -8.47 0.82
CA TYR A 72 5.64 -7.09 1.10
C TYR A 72 4.76 -6.17 0.27
N CYS A 73 4.51 -4.97 0.76
CA CYS A 73 3.75 -3.98 0.01
C CYS A 73 4.45 -2.63 0.02
N VAL A 74 4.29 -1.88 -1.05
CA VAL A 74 4.61 -0.46 -1.08
C VAL A 74 3.55 0.24 -1.92
N GLY A 75 3.08 1.38 -1.45
CA GLY A 75 2.13 2.16 -2.21
C GLY A 75 2.00 3.57 -1.70
N THR A 76 1.58 4.46 -2.59
CA THR A 76 1.07 5.76 -2.16
C THR A 76 -0.18 5.54 -1.31
N ILE A 77 -0.47 6.40 -0.33
CA ILE A 77 -1.63 6.26 0.54
C ILE A 77 -2.35 7.60 0.73
N MET A 78 -3.67 7.56 0.85
CA MET A 78 -4.43 8.75 1.23
C MET A 78 -4.27 9.00 2.72
N THR A 79 -3.98 10.23 3.11
CA THR A 79 -3.67 10.62 4.50
C THR A 79 -4.85 10.45 5.46
N ASN A 80 -6.07 10.36 4.95
CA ASN A 80 -7.28 10.11 5.72
C ASN A 80 -7.60 8.61 5.92
N ARG A 81 -6.72 7.69 5.50
CA ARG A 81 -6.91 6.25 5.75
C ARG A 81 -6.76 5.94 7.24
N LEU A 82 -7.68 5.10 7.74
CA LEU A 82 -7.66 4.63 9.12
C LEU A 82 -6.33 3.94 9.45
N GLY A 83 -5.78 4.26 10.63
CA GLY A 83 -4.53 3.69 11.12
C GLY A 83 -3.25 4.29 10.53
N TYR A 84 -3.34 5.18 9.53
CA TYR A 84 -2.15 5.81 8.97
C TYR A 84 -1.50 6.76 9.99
N CYS A 85 -0.17 6.72 10.08
CA CYS A 85 0.58 7.52 11.04
C CYS A 85 0.43 9.02 10.74
N LYS A 86 -0.18 9.77 11.66
CA LYS A 86 -0.42 11.20 11.48
C LYS A 86 0.84 12.05 11.65
N GLU A 87 1.85 11.55 12.35
CA GLU A 87 3.09 12.29 12.64
C GLU A 87 3.93 12.56 11.39
N VAL A 88 3.84 11.68 10.38
CA VAL A 88 4.52 11.88 9.09
C VAL A 88 3.71 12.75 8.13
N ILE A 89 2.49 13.15 8.45
CA ILE A 89 1.66 13.92 7.53
C ILE A 89 2.17 15.36 7.44
N GLU A 90 2.64 15.74 6.26
CA GLU A 90 2.91 17.14 5.93
C GLU A 90 1.64 17.99 5.90
N LYS A 91 1.64 19.07 6.67
CA LYS A 91 0.50 20.00 6.80
C LYS A 91 0.38 20.95 5.60
N LYS A 92 1.49 21.23 4.91
CA LYS A 92 1.54 22.15 3.76
C LYS A 92 1.20 21.40 2.47
N LYS A 93 0.38 22.00 1.60
CA LYS A 93 -0.05 21.40 0.32
C LYS A 93 1.03 21.46 -0.76
N THR A 94 1.93 22.43 -0.67
CA THR A 94 3.04 22.68 -1.59
C THR A 94 4.34 22.69 -0.80
N ARG A 95 5.43 22.27 -1.46
CA ARG A 95 6.75 22.24 -0.84
C ARG A 95 7.26 23.67 -0.61
N PRO A 96 7.65 24.03 0.62
CA PRO A 96 8.34 25.29 0.90
C PRO A 96 9.71 25.38 0.22
N GLU A 97 10.18 26.59 -0.06
CA GLU A 97 11.49 26.81 -0.70
C GLU A 97 12.66 26.33 0.18
N ASP A 98 12.54 26.47 1.49
CA ASP A 98 13.52 26.04 2.50
C ASP A 98 13.60 24.51 2.66
N ILE A 99 12.65 23.77 2.11
CA ILE A 99 12.63 22.31 2.14
C ILE A 99 13.20 21.76 0.84
N ALA A 100 14.32 21.05 0.93
CA ALA A 100 14.93 20.40 -0.22
C ALA A 100 13.96 19.39 -0.87
N ARG A 101 13.85 19.44 -2.20
CA ARG A 101 13.15 18.40 -2.97
C ARG A 101 13.87 17.07 -2.74
N GLY A 102 13.10 16.01 -2.50
CA GLY A 102 13.65 14.70 -2.17
C GLY A 102 13.69 14.40 -0.67
N SER A 103 13.57 15.42 0.20
CA SER A 103 13.51 15.20 1.65
C SER A 103 12.29 14.37 2.06
N PHE A 104 12.41 13.64 3.16
CA PHE A 104 11.37 12.72 3.61
C PHE A 104 11.32 12.61 5.14
N LYS A 105 10.18 12.17 5.66
CA LYS A 105 10.03 11.67 7.04
C LYS A 105 9.68 10.20 6.99
N ILE A 106 10.18 9.44 7.95
CA ILE A 106 9.82 8.02 8.12
C ILE A 106 9.43 7.77 9.58
N ALA A 107 8.32 7.07 9.77
CA ALA A 107 7.90 6.55 11.06
C ALA A 107 7.68 5.04 10.96
N LYS A 108 8.31 4.28 11.85
CA LYS A 108 8.14 2.83 11.95
C LYS A 108 7.01 2.49 12.91
N SER A 109 6.23 1.48 12.58
CA SER A 109 5.18 1.00 13.48
C SER A 109 5.78 0.27 14.67
N LYS A 110 5.27 0.56 15.87
CA LYS A 110 5.64 -0.15 17.11
C LYS A 110 4.99 -1.55 17.19
N LEU A 111 3.86 -1.74 16.51
CA LEU A 111 3.07 -2.97 16.56
C LEU A 111 3.38 -3.92 15.39
N VAL A 112 3.84 -3.37 14.27
CA VAL A 112 4.20 -4.13 13.07
C VAL A 112 5.61 -3.70 12.67
N PRO A 113 6.67 -4.34 13.21
CA PRO A 113 8.05 -3.85 13.07
C PRO A 113 8.51 -3.60 11.63
N ASN A 114 7.98 -4.36 10.68
CA ASN A 114 8.30 -4.25 9.26
C ASN A 114 7.46 -3.20 8.52
N MET A 115 6.65 -2.39 9.20
CA MET A 115 5.80 -1.37 8.58
C MET A 115 6.36 0.02 8.79
N ALA A 116 6.43 0.80 7.72
CA ALA A 116 6.76 2.22 7.80
C ALA A 116 5.75 3.10 7.05
N ALA A 117 5.49 4.27 7.63
CA ALA A 117 4.77 5.37 7.02
C ALA A 117 5.78 6.44 6.62
N ILE A 118 5.63 7.01 5.43
CA ILE A 118 6.62 7.92 4.85
C ILE A 118 5.91 9.15 4.26
N SER A 119 6.48 10.34 4.45
CA SER A 119 6.21 11.49 3.59
C SER A 119 7.44 11.80 2.76
N TRP A 120 7.24 12.18 1.51
CA TRP A 120 8.30 12.56 0.59
C TRP A 120 7.95 13.88 -0.10
N TRP A 121 8.91 14.80 -0.14
CA TRP A 121 8.74 16.13 -0.70
C TRP A 121 9.13 16.19 -2.17
N ASP A 122 8.12 16.26 -3.03
CA ASP A 122 8.25 16.72 -4.42
C ASP A 122 7.78 18.19 -4.53
N SER A 123 7.11 18.61 -5.61
CA SER A 123 6.37 19.87 -5.66
C SER A 123 5.20 19.89 -4.67
N ARG A 124 4.66 18.71 -4.35
CA ARG A 124 3.62 18.46 -3.34
C ARG A 124 4.07 17.29 -2.46
N PRO A 125 3.58 17.19 -1.22
CA PRO A 125 3.93 16.05 -0.38
C PRO A 125 3.25 14.79 -0.95
N VAL A 126 4.01 13.71 -0.99
CA VAL A 126 3.51 12.38 -1.34
C VAL A 126 3.65 11.49 -0.12
N HIS A 127 2.60 10.76 0.23
CA HIS A 127 2.56 9.88 1.38
C HIS A 127 2.58 8.43 0.94
N PHE A 128 3.38 7.62 1.62
CA PHE A 128 3.53 6.20 1.33
C PHE A 128 3.30 5.36 2.58
N LEU A 129 2.86 4.14 2.35
CA LEU A 129 2.86 3.06 3.33
C LEU A 129 3.62 1.87 2.72
N CYS A 130 4.51 1.27 3.50
CA CYS A 130 5.19 0.05 3.11
C CYS A 130 5.23 -0.99 4.23
N THR A 131 5.34 -2.24 3.82
CA THR A 131 5.65 -3.39 4.68
C THR A 131 6.80 -4.19 4.09
N GLY A 132 7.76 -4.57 4.92
CA GLY A 132 8.99 -5.24 4.51
C GLY A 132 10.06 -4.30 3.97
N GLY A 133 11.16 -4.90 3.52
CA GLY A 133 12.35 -4.19 3.05
C GLY A 133 13.26 -3.69 4.17
N SER A 134 14.49 -3.36 3.82
CA SER A 134 15.38 -2.63 4.73
C SER A 134 14.88 -1.19 4.88
N HIS A 135 14.97 -0.68 6.10
CA HIS A 135 14.73 0.75 6.38
C HIS A 135 16.04 1.53 6.42
N GLU A 136 17.15 0.90 6.05
CA GLU A 136 18.43 1.59 5.90
C GLU A 136 18.37 2.51 4.68
N LEU A 137 19.01 3.67 4.81
CA LEU A 137 19.10 4.61 3.72
C LEU A 137 20.13 4.11 2.72
N ASP A 138 19.64 3.83 1.51
CA ASP A 138 20.46 3.46 0.39
C ASP A 138 20.32 4.50 -0.73
N ARG A 139 21.38 4.67 -1.51
CA ARG A 139 21.42 5.61 -2.63
C ARG A 139 21.41 4.83 -3.93
N VAL A 140 20.31 4.96 -4.67
CA VAL A 140 20.27 4.50 -6.06
C VAL A 140 20.91 5.57 -6.94
N ALA A 141 22.13 5.31 -7.41
CA ALA A 141 22.70 6.04 -8.54
C ALA A 141 21.98 5.57 -9.82
N ARG A 142 21.58 6.52 -10.67
CA ARG A 142 21.05 6.21 -12.01
C ARG A 142 22.18 6.16 -13.02
#